data_AF-A0A7C8YJ38-F1
#
_entry.id   AF-A0A7C8YJ38-F1
#
_cell.length_a   1.000
_cell.length_b   1.000
_cell.length_c   1.000
_cell.angle_alpha   90.00
_cell.angle_beta   90.00
_cell.angle_gamma   90.00
#
_symmetry.space_group_name_H-M   'P 1'
#
loop_
_entity.id
_entity.type
_entity.pdbx_description
1 polymer ?
#
loop_
_entity_poly.entity_id
_entity_poly.type
_entity_poly.pdbx_seq_one_letter_code
_entity_poly.pdbx_strand_id
1 'polypeptide(L)'
;KKPAESSAEMTNLQYVTELTSYEAACRADADLQSFDTTLQARTSHVINALAVGVEVRSLSFDSLKEVTGCLLDMNQEVVKVILDCKKDIWKSQELFELVEDYFENSLQTLDFCTALEKCLKKVKDTQLLIMVALQQFDHEQVSGEKNKYVKTLEELRNFKEAEDPFTQEFFQMFQSVYRQQISMLEKLQMRKNKLDKKLR
;
A
#
# COMPACT_ATOMS: atom_id res chain seq x y z
N LYS A 1 36.08 -1.37 -16.81
CA LYS A 1 34.84 -0.71 -17.30
C LYS A 1 33.66 -1.36 -16.57
N LYS A 2 32.98 -0.60 -15.70
CA LYS A 2 31.89 -1.08 -14.84
C LYS A 2 30.64 -1.38 -15.70
N PRO A 3 30.11 -2.62 -15.71
CA PRO A 3 28.89 -2.96 -16.45
C PRO A 3 27.60 -2.47 -15.77
N ALA A 4 27.65 -2.20 -14.45
CA ALA A 4 26.48 -1.86 -13.66
C ALA A 4 25.97 -0.41 -13.87
N GLU A 5 26.88 0.54 -14.15
CA GLU A 5 26.53 1.94 -14.41
C GLU A 5 25.81 2.11 -15.76
N SER A 6 26.20 1.36 -16.80
CA SER A 6 25.55 1.47 -18.11
C SER A 6 24.13 0.87 -18.14
N SER A 7 23.85 -0.13 -17.28
CA SER A 7 22.52 -0.74 -17.17
C SER A 7 21.52 0.22 -16.53
N ALA A 8 21.92 0.92 -15.45
CA ALA A 8 21.07 1.90 -14.79
C ALA A 8 20.80 3.13 -15.68
N GLU A 9 21.81 3.62 -16.40
CA GLU A 9 21.67 4.73 -17.36
C GLU A 9 20.74 4.37 -18.55
N MET A 10 20.85 3.15 -19.09
CA MET A 10 19.94 2.66 -20.15
C MET A 10 18.48 2.58 -19.66
N THR A 11 18.26 2.08 -18.44
CA THR A 11 16.92 1.92 -17.86
C THR A 11 16.26 3.29 -17.65
N ASN A 12 17.05 4.28 -17.22
CA ASN A 12 16.58 5.65 -16.99
C ASN A 12 16.20 6.36 -18.30
N LEU A 13 17.00 6.18 -19.36
CA LEU A 13 16.70 6.73 -20.69
C LEU A 13 15.41 6.15 -21.30
N GLN A 14 15.17 4.86 -21.07
CA GLN A 14 13.97 4.17 -21.53
C GLN A 14 12.73 4.69 -20.79
N TYR A 15 12.84 4.93 -19.47
CA TYR A 15 11.77 5.51 -18.66
C TYR A 15 11.38 6.92 -19.12
N VAL A 16 12.36 7.79 -19.39
CA VAL A 16 12.13 9.15 -19.89
C VAL A 16 11.40 9.14 -21.24
N THR A 17 11.77 8.22 -22.13
CA THR A 17 11.14 8.08 -23.44
C THR A 17 9.69 7.60 -23.31
N GLU A 18 9.44 6.61 -22.44
CA GLU A 18 8.10 6.11 -22.15
C GLU A 18 7.20 7.17 -21.50
N LEU A 19 7.75 8.00 -20.61
CA LEU A 19 7.05 9.12 -19.97
C LEU A 19 6.66 10.17 -21.02
N THR A 20 7.59 10.57 -21.89
CA THR A 20 7.34 11.58 -22.92
C THR A 20 6.24 11.12 -23.88
N SER A 21 6.24 9.83 -24.26
CA SER A 21 5.19 9.23 -25.08
C SER A 21 3.84 9.25 -24.37
N TYR A 22 3.81 8.90 -23.08
CA TYR A 22 2.60 8.93 -22.26
C TYR A 22 2.04 10.35 -22.11
N GLU A 23 2.88 11.34 -21.84
CA GLU A 23 2.48 12.75 -21.79
C GLU A 23 1.88 13.24 -23.11
N ALA A 24 2.46 12.83 -24.24
CA ALA A 24 1.92 13.16 -25.56
C ALA A 24 0.52 12.52 -25.76
N ALA A 25 0.33 11.27 -25.31
CA ALA A 25 -0.97 10.61 -25.33
C ALA A 25 -2.00 11.34 -24.44
N CYS A 26 -1.59 11.78 -23.23
CA CYS A 26 -2.45 12.57 -22.36
C CYS A 26 -2.85 13.92 -23.00
N ARG A 27 -1.98 14.55 -23.79
CA ARG A 27 -2.35 15.78 -24.53
C ARG A 27 -3.33 15.52 -25.68
N ALA A 28 -3.35 14.29 -26.21
CA ALA A 28 -4.18 13.90 -27.34
C ALA A 28 -5.57 13.37 -26.93
N ASP A 29 -5.71 12.88 -25.69
CA ASP A 29 -6.92 12.25 -25.17
C ASP A 29 -7.34 12.90 -23.85
N ALA A 30 -8.51 13.56 -23.86
CA ALA A 30 -9.02 14.30 -22.71
C ALA A 30 -9.40 13.42 -21.52
N ASP A 31 -9.89 12.20 -21.78
CA ASP A 31 -10.24 11.26 -20.72
C ASP A 31 -8.96 10.74 -20.04
N LEU A 32 -7.93 10.44 -20.84
CA LEU A 32 -6.61 10.06 -20.33
C LEU A 32 -5.94 11.19 -19.56
N GLN A 33 -6.07 12.44 -20.02
CA GLN A 33 -5.57 13.62 -19.30
C GLN A 33 -6.22 13.77 -17.92
N SER A 34 -7.55 13.62 -17.86
CA SER A 34 -8.30 13.71 -16.60
C SER A 34 -7.89 12.58 -15.64
N PHE A 35 -7.68 11.38 -16.17
CA PHE A 35 -7.18 10.25 -15.40
C PHE A 35 -5.77 10.53 -14.83
N ASP A 36 -4.82 10.97 -15.66
CA ASP A 36 -3.45 11.31 -15.22
C ASP A 36 -3.44 12.41 -14.15
N THR A 37 -4.23 13.47 -14.33
CA THR A 37 -4.34 14.56 -13.35
C THR A 37 -4.82 14.04 -11.99
N THR A 38 -5.81 13.14 -12.00
CA THR A 38 -6.34 12.52 -10.79
C THR A 38 -5.30 11.61 -10.13
N LEU A 39 -4.60 10.81 -10.93
CA LEU A 39 -3.53 9.92 -10.47
C LEU A 39 -2.40 10.72 -9.81
N GLN A 40 -1.89 11.77 -10.45
CA GLN A 40 -0.84 12.62 -9.91
C GLN A 40 -1.24 13.32 -8.61
N ALA A 41 -2.48 13.82 -8.54
CA ALA A 41 -3.01 14.45 -7.34
C ALA A 41 -3.02 13.46 -6.16
N ARG A 42 -3.51 12.23 -6.38
CA ARG A 42 -3.53 11.18 -5.36
C ARG A 42 -2.13 10.72 -4.97
N THR A 43 -1.24 10.49 -5.93
CA THR A 43 0.15 10.10 -5.65
C THR A 43 0.86 11.17 -4.81
N SER A 44 0.70 12.45 -5.16
CA SER A 44 1.27 13.57 -4.40
C SER A 44 0.69 13.64 -2.99
N HIS A 45 -0.62 13.45 -2.86
CA HIS A 45 -1.29 13.40 -1.56
C HIS A 45 -0.72 12.31 -0.65
N VAL A 46 -0.59 11.08 -1.15
CA VAL A 46 -0.01 9.95 -0.41
C VAL A 46 1.44 10.21 0.00
N ILE A 47 2.27 10.73 -0.92
CA ILE A 47 3.68 11.05 -0.62
C ILE A 47 3.76 12.08 0.50
N ASN A 48 2.94 13.13 0.44
CA ASN A 48 2.91 14.14 1.49
C ASN A 48 2.43 13.58 2.84
N ALA A 49 1.41 12.71 2.83
CA ALA A 49 0.93 12.04 4.04
C ALA A 49 1.98 11.12 4.67
N LEU A 50 2.82 10.48 3.84
CA LEU A 50 3.94 9.64 4.29
C LEU A 50 5.12 10.48 4.79
N ALA A 51 5.40 11.63 4.17
CA ALA A 51 6.53 12.50 4.50
C ALA A 51 6.51 13.00 5.95
N VAL A 52 5.32 13.25 6.50
CA VAL A 52 5.12 13.73 7.89
C VAL A 52 5.63 12.71 8.93
N GLY A 53 5.72 11.41 8.60
CA GLY A 53 6.17 10.36 9.52
C GLY A 53 7.65 9.99 9.45
N VAL A 54 8.39 10.50 8.44
CA VAL A 54 9.77 10.08 8.16
C VAL A 54 10.73 10.46 9.29
N GLU A 55 10.49 11.59 9.97
CA GLU A 55 11.34 12.09 11.06
C GLU A 55 11.39 11.15 12.27
N VAL A 56 10.30 10.41 12.53
CA VAL A 56 10.14 9.54 13.71
C VAL A 56 10.28 8.05 13.35
N ARG A 57 10.57 7.72 12.08
CA ARG A 57 10.53 6.34 11.54
C ARG A 57 9.24 5.59 11.90
N SER A 58 8.13 6.33 11.98
CA SER A 58 6.82 5.79 12.36
C SER A 58 5.75 6.32 11.42
N LEU A 59 4.76 5.50 11.13
CA LEU A 59 3.59 5.90 10.35
C LEU A 59 2.44 6.24 11.30
N SER A 60 1.81 7.38 11.08
CA SER A 60 0.57 7.71 11.79
C SER A 60 -0.60 6.89 11.26
N PHE A 61 -1.64 6.69 12.08
CA PHE A 61 -2.88 6.07 11.62
C PHE A 61 -3.55 6.87 10.49
N ASP A 62 -3.42 8.20 10.52
CA ASP A 62 -3.94 9.06 9.45
C ASP A 62 -3.19 8.80 8.14
N SER A 63 -1.85 8.79 8.16
CA SER A 63 -1.03 8.43 6.99
C SER A 63 -1.40 7.05 6.44
N LEU A 64 -1.61 6.07 7.31
CA LEU A 64 -1.98 4.71 6.89
C LEU A 64 -3.39 4.66 6.28
N LYS A 65 -4.34 5.40 6.85
CA LYS A 65 -5.69 5.55 6.32
C LYS A 65 -5.66 6.21 4.94
N GLU A 66 -4.86 7.25 4.75
CA GLU A 66 -4.73 7.91 3.45
C GLU A 66 -4.12 6.99 2.38
N VAL A 67 -3.07 6.23 2.72
CA VAL A 67 -2.45 5.28 1.80
C VAL A 67 -3.43 4.19 1.38
N THR A 68 -4.12 3.57 2.35
CA THR A 68 -5.08 2.49 2.07
C THR A 68 -6.34 3.00 1.35
N GLY A 69 -6.80 4.22 1.66
CA GLY A 69 -7.87 4.90 0.94
C GLY A 69 -7.49 5.17 -0.52
N CYS A 70 -6.32 5.75 -0.78
CA CYS A 70 -5.86 6.01 -2.15
C CYS A 70 -5.71 4.73 -2.97
N LEU A 71 -5.22 3.65 -2.36
CA LEU A 71 -5.16 2.34 -3.01
C LEU A 71 -6.56 1.84 -3.42
N LEU A 72 -7.55 1.98 -2.53
CA LEU A 72 -8.93 1.59 -2.82
C LEU A 72 -9.54 2.43 -3.95
N ASP A 73 -9.38 3.75 -3.90
CA ASP A 73 -9.90 4.68 -4.91
C ASP A 73 -9.30 4.39 -6.30
N MET A 74 -7.99 4.13 -6.36
CA MET A 74 -7.32 3.71 -7.59
C MET A 74 -7.88 2.39 -8.12
N ASN A 75 -8.11 1.41 -7.25
CA ASN A 75 -8.67 0.13 -7.67
C ASN A 75 -10.09 0.29 -8.25
N GLN A 76 -10.91 1.17 -7.67
CA GLN A 76 -12.25 1.45 -8.19
C GLN A 76 -12.21 2.06 -9.59
N GLU A 77 -11.29 2.99 -9.85
CA GLU A 77 -11.13 3.59 -11.17
C GLU A 77 -10.65 2.59 -12.22
N VAL A 78 -9.68 1.74 -11.88
CA VAL A 78 -9.21 0.69 -12.80
C VAL A 78 -10.34 -0.28 -13.14
N VAL A 79 -11.14 -0.69 -12.16
CA VAL A 79 -12.32 -1.54 -12.40
C VAL A 79 -13.32 -0.85 -13.33
N LYS A 80 -13.55 0.46 -13.16
CA LYS A 80 -14.42 1.23 -14.07
C LYS A 80 -13.90 1.19 -15.51
N VAL A 81 -12.61 1.45 -15.72
CA VAL A 81 -11.98 1.38 -17.05
C VAL A 81 -12.11 -0.02 -17.65
N ILE A 82 -11.88 -1.07 -16.87
CA ILE A 82 -12.05 -2.47 -17.32
C ILE A 82 -13.49 -2.74 -17.77
N LEU A 83 -14.47 -2.26 -17.02
CA LEU A 83 -15.89 -2.43 -17.35
C LEU A 83 -16.29 -1.65 -18.61
N ASP A 84 -15.79 -0.43 -18.78
CA ASP A 84 -16.05 0.40 -19.96
C ASP A 84 -15.44 -0.23 -21.22
N CYS A 85 -14.23 -0.80 -21.11
CA CYS A 85 -13.51 -1.47 -22.20
C CYS A 85 -13.86 -2.96 -22.36
N LYS A 86 -14.88 -3.48 -21.66
CA LYS A 86 -15.12 -4.93 -21.57
C LYS A 86 -15.22 -5.64 -22.92
N LYS A 87 -15.93 -5.07 -23.88
CA LYS A 87 -16.11 -5.73 -25.18
C LYS A 87 -14.80 -5.93 -25.92
N ASP A 88 -13.82 -5.05 -25.74
CA ASP A 88 -12.55 -5.11 -26.45
C ASP A 88 -11.52 -5.93 -25.70
N ILE A 89 -11.56 -5.89 -24.36
CA ILE A 89 -10.79 -6.80 -23.51
C ILE A 89 -11.13 -8.26 -23.83
N TRP A 90 -12.41 -8.62 -23.91
CA TRP A 90 -12.83 -10.00 -24.21
C TRP A 90 -12.47 -10.48 -25.62
N LYS A 91 -12.21 -9.57 -26.56
CA LYS A 91 -11.76 -9.92 -27.92
C LYS A 91 -10.25 -10.12 -28.01
N SER A 92 -9.51 -9.65 -27.01
CA SER A 92 -8.05 -9.68 -26.99
C SER A 92 -7.56 -10.52 -25.82
N GLN A 93 -7.09 -11.74 -26.12
CA GLN A 93 -6.47 -12.61 -25.12
C GLN A 93 -5.36 -11.91 -24.34
N GLU A 94 -4.56 -11.08 -25.02
CA GLU A 94 -3.48 -10.30 -24.38
C GLU A 94 -4.00 -9.26 -23.38
N LEU A 95 -5.18 -8.67 -23.59
CA LEU A 95 -5.80 -7.74 -22.63
C LEU A 95 -6.52 -8.48 -21.51
N PHE A 96 -7.17 -9.59 -21.84
CA PHE A 96 -7.85 -10.43 -20.86
C PHE A 96 -6.88 -10.96 -19.79
N GLU A 97 -5.75 -11.54 -20.20
CA GLU A 97 -4.69 -12.00 -19.29
C GLU A 97 -4.11 -10.87 -18.42
N LEU A 98 -4.12 -9.62 -18.92
CA LEU A 98 -3.63 -8.48 -18.14
C LEU A 98 -4.60 -8.13 -17.01
N VAL A 99 -5.90 -8.22 -17.29
CA VAL A 99 -6.96 -8.01 -16.31
C VAL A 99 -6.95 -9.13 -15.27
N GLU A 100 -6.71 -10.38 -15.67
CA GLU A 100 -6.52 -11.50 -14.73
C GLU A 100 -5.32 -11.27 -13.81
N ASP A 101 -4.15 -10.94 -14.39
CA ASP A 101 -2.93 -10.60 -13.62
C ASP A 101 -3.19 -9.46 -12.61
N TYR A 102 -3.95 -8.44 -13.01
CA TYR A 102 -4.35 -7.33 -12.14
C TYR A 102 -5.19 -7.81 -10.95
N PHE A 103 -6.25 -8.56 -11.21
CA PHE A 103 -7.16 -9.01 -10.14
C PHE A 103 -6.50 -9.97 -9.16
N GLU A 104 -5.61 -10.85 -9.62
CA GLU A 104 -4.82 -11.73 -8.75
C GLU A 104 -3.94 -10.91 -7.80
N ASN A 105 -3.27 -9.88 -8.31
CA ASN A 105 -2.44 -8.98 -7.50
C ASN A 105 -3.29 -8.14 -6.52
N SER A 106 -4.47 -7.68 -6.95
CA SER A 106 -5.42 -6.99 -6.07
C SER A 106 -5.92 -7.90 -4.94
N LEU A 107 -6.16 -9.19 -5.20
CA LEU A 107 -6.59 -10.15 -4.18
C LEU A 107 -5.51 -10.36 -3.11
N GLN A 108 -4.26 -10.52 -3.53
CA GLN A 108 -3.13 -10.68 -2.61
C GLN A 108 -2.87 -9.41 -1.80
N THR A 109 -3.06 -8.24 -2.42
CA THR A 109 -2.99 -6.96 -1.72
C THR A 109 -4.11 -6.84 -0.68
N LEU A 110 -5.32 -7.33 -0.98
CA LEU A 110 -6.44 -7.38 -0.04
C LEU A 110 -6.16 -8.33 1.15
N ASP A 111 -5.55 -9.49 0.90
CA ASP A 111 -5.13 -10.41 1.96
C ASP A 111 -4.13 -9.74 2.91
N PHE A 112 -3.16 -9.00 2.35
CA PHE A 112 -2.25 -8.19 3.15
C PHE A 112 -2.98 -7.10 3.96
N CYS A 113 -3.90 -6.35 3.35
CA CYS A 113 -4.71 -5.35 4.08
C CYS A 113 -5.52 -5.97 5.21
N THR A 114 -6.05 -7.18 5.02
CA THR A 114 -6.77 -7.95 6.04
C THR A 114 -5.84 -8.35 7.18
N ALA A 115 -4.62 -8.78 6.88
CA ALA A 115 -3.61 -9.08 7.89
C ALA A 115 -3.23 -7.81 8.67
N LEU A 116 -3.02 -6.69 7.96
CA LEU A 116 -2.74 -5.40 8.57
C LEU A 116 -3.86 -4.97 9.54
N GLU A 117 -5.13 -5.06 9.12
CA GLU A 117 -6.27 -4.74 9.99
C GLU A 117 -6.26 -5.56 11.28
N LYS A 118 -5.98 -6.87 11.18
CA LYS A 118 -5.86 -7.76 12.35
C LYS A 118 -4.71 -7.32 13.27
N CYS A 119 -3.55 -6.96 12.71
CA CYS A 119 -2.42 -6.45 13.49
C CYS A 119 -2.79 -5.16 14.22
N LEU A 120 -3.42 -4.19 13.54
CA LEU A 120 -3.84 -2.92 14.14
C LEU A 120 -4.90 -3.12 15.23
N LYS A 121 -5.82 -4.08 15.04
CA LYS A 121 -6.79 -4.45 16.07
C LYS A 121 -6.10 -5.00 17.31
N LYS A 122 -5.12 -5.90 17.15
CA LYS A 122 -4.30 -6.40 18.28
C LYS A 122 -3.56 -5.26 18.98
N VAL A 123 -2.96 -4.31 18.24
CA VAL A 123 -2.31 -3.12 18.83
C VAL A 123 -3.31 -2.34 19.69
N LYS A 124 -4.52 -2.09 19.17
CA LYS A 124 -5.57 -1.38 19.90
C LYS A 124 -6.01 -2.13 21.17
N ASP A 125 -6.22 -3.43 21.07
CA ASP A 125 -6.63 -4.27 22.20
C ASP A 125 -5.52 -4.29 23.28
N THR A 126 -4.25 -4.38 22.89
CA THR A 126 -3.11 -4.30 23.80
C THR A 126 -2.93 -2.90 24.40
N GLN A 127 -3.20 -1.83 23.65
CA GLN A 127 -3.19 -0.45 24.17
C GLN A 127 -4.26 -0.24 25.25
N LEU A 128 -5.41 -0.93 25.15
CA LEU A 128 -6.45 -0.86 26.18
C LEU A 128 -5.93 -1.33 27.55
N LEU A 129 -5.03 -2.32 27.59
CA LEU A 129 -4.41 -2.78 28.85
C LEU A 129 -3.63 -1.66 29.54
N ILE A 130 -2.91 -0.82 28.78
CA ILE A 130 -2.23 0.37 29.33
C ILE A 130 -3.26 1.36 29.88
N MET A 131 -4.34 1.62 29.14
CA MET A 131 -5.38 2.55 29.60
C MET A 131 -6.04 2.07 30.88
N VAL A 132 -6.33 0.78 30.99
CA VAL A 132 -6.89 0.18 32.22
C VAL A 132 -5.87 0.26 33.36
N ALA A 133 -4.58 -0.02 33.11
CA ALA A 133 -3.53 0.10 34.11
C ALA A 133 -3.44 1.53 34.68
N LEU A 134 -3.50 2.55 33.82
CA LEU A 134 -3.51 3.96 34.24
C LEU A 134 -4.74 4.29 35.11
N GLN A 135 -5.92 3.79 34.73
CA GLN A 135 -7.12 3.96 35.55
C GLN A 135 -6.96 3.30 36.92
N GLN A 136 -6.49 2.04 36.97
CA GLN A 136 -6.26 1.34 38.24
C GLN A 136 -5.25 2.09 39.11
N PHE A 137 -4.19 2.64 38.50
CA PHE A 137 -3.18 3.41 39.20
C PHE A 137 -3.78 4.62 39.93
N ASP A 138 -4.62 5.40 39.24
CA ASP A 138 -5.29 6.57 39.82
C ASP A 138 -6.20 6.18 41.00
N HIS A 139 -6.93 5.06 40.88
CA HIS A 139 -7.82 4.57 41.95
C HIS A 139 -7.04 4.04 43.16
N GLU A 140 -5.98 3.24 42.92
CA GLU A 140 -5.15 2.64 43.96
C GLU A 140 -4.29 3.69 44.70
N GLN A 141 -3.98 4.82 44.06
CA GLN A 141 -3.25 5.93 44.69
C GLN A 141 -4.05 6.54 45.85
N VAL A 142 -5.36 6.70 45.68
CA VAL A 142 -6.29 7.34 46.64
C VAL A 142 -6.73 6.41 47.77
N SER A 143 -6.77 5.09 47.54
CA SER A 143 -7.39 4.10 48.45
C SER A 143 -6.68 3.91 49.82
N GLY A 144 -5.42 4.36 49.98
CA GLY A 144 -4.70 4.22 51.26
C GLY A 144 -4.36 2.78 51.68
N GLU A 145 -4.62 1.80 50.82
CA GLU A 145 -4.37 0.37 51.06
C GLU A 145 -2.86 0.04 51.17
N LYS A 146 -2.52 -1.01 51.93
CA LYS A 146 -1.13 -1.48 52.13
C LYS A 146 -0.54 -2.15 50.88
N ASN A 147 -1.37 -2.74 50.03
CA ASN A 147 -0.95 -3.41 48.80
C ASN A 147 -1.34 -2.56 47.59
N LYS A 148 -0.72 -1.38 47.46
CA LYS A 148 -0.97 -0.49 46.32
C LYS A 148 -0.46 -1.07 45.02
N TYR A 149 -1.15 -0.74 43.93
CA TYR A 149 -0.74 -1.01 42.56
C TYR A 149 -0.75 -2.48 42.13
N VAL A 150 -1.39 -3.37 42.90
CA VAL A 150 -1.46 -4.79 42.54
C VAL A 150 -2.19 -4.95 41.20
N LYS A 151 -3.33 -4.27 41.03
CA LYS A 151 -4.10 -4.34 39.79
C LYS A 151 -3.38 -3.64 38.64
N THR A 152 -2.79 -2.48 38.92
CA THR A 152 -1.95 -1.77 37.94
C THR A 152 -0.83 -2.67 37.40
N LEU A 153 -0.08 -3.33 38.29
CA LEU A 153 1.03 -4.20 37.91
C LEU A 153 0.57 -5.46 37.16
N GLU A 154 -0.60 -5.99 37.51
CA GLU A 154 -1.21 -7.11 36.79
C GLU A 154 -1.51 -6.74 35.33
N GLU A 155 -2.15 -5.60 35.09
CA GLU A 155 -2.43 -5.14 33.72
C GLU A 155 -1.17 -4.82 32.92
N LEU A 156 -0.15 -4.24 33.56
CA LEU A 156 1.15 -3.99 32.91
C LEU A 156 1.89 -5.31 32.59
N ARG A 157 1.74 -6.34 33.43
CA ARG A 157 2.25 -7.68 33.12
C ARG A 157 1.53 -8.28 31.93
N ASN A 158 0.19 -8.19 31.89
CA ASN A 158 -0.60 -8.65 30.75
C ASN A 158 -0.20 -7.94 29.45
N PHE A 159 0.04 -6.63 29.51
CA PHE A 159 0.57 -5.86 28.38
C PHE A 159 1.95 -6.35 27.92
N LYS A 160 2.86 -6.62 28.87
CA LYS A 160 4.20 -7.12 28.57
C LYS A 160 4.19 -8.53 27.97
N GLU A 161 3.24 -9.36 28.38
CA GLU A 161 3.05 -10.73 27.90
C GLU A 161 2.27 -10.80 26.58
N ALA A 162 1.65 -9.70 26.15
CA ALA A 162 0.97 -9.62 24.87
C ALA A 162 1.94 -9.87 23.71
N GLU A 163 1.52 -10.70 22.75
CA GLU A 163 2.32 -11.03 21.58
C GLU A 163 2.57 -9.82 20.67
N ASP A 164 3.68 -9.83 19.95
CA ASP A 164 3.94 -8.85 18.90
C ASP A 164 2.85 -8.96 17.81
N PRO A 165 2.07 -7.90 17.57
CA PRO A 165 1.04 -7.92 16.55
C PRO A 165 1.61 -8.06 15.14
N PHE A 166 2.86 -7.65 14.89
CA PHE A 166 3.50 -7.69 13.57
C PHE A 166 4.51 -8.85 13.50
N THR A 167 4.00 -10.05 13.23
CA THR A 167 4.81 -11.28 13.16
C THR A 167 5.65 -11.34 11.87
N GLN A 168 6.58 -12.31 11.81
CA GLN A 168 7.36 -12.57 10.59
C GLN A 168 6.46 -12.86 9.37
N GLU A 169 5.34 -13.54 9.57
CA GLU A 169 4.36 -13.87 8.53
C GLU A 169 3.74 -12.60 7.92
N PHE A 170 3.45 -11.59 8.76
CA PHE A 170 2.98 -10.29 8.28
C PHE A 170 3.98 -9.65 7.31
N PHE A 171 5.27 -9.63 7.67
CA PHE A 171 6.31 -9.07 6.82
C PHE A 171 6.53 -9.90 5.55
N GLN A 172 6.34 -11.22 5.59
CA GLN A 172 6.38 -12.06 4.40
C GLN A 172 5.24 -11.72 3.42
N MET A 173 4.02 -11.47 3.91
CA MET A 173 2.91 -11.01 3.09
C MET A 173 3.21 -9.65 2.45
N PHE A 174 3.74 -8.69 3.22
CA PHE A 174 4.15 -7.38 2.70
C PHE A 174 5.19 -7.51 1.57
N GLN A 175 6.22 -8.33 1.78
CA GLN A 175 7.25 -8.58 0.78
C GLN A 175 6.71 -9.29 -0.46
N SER A 176 5.73 -10.19 -0.29
CA SER A 176 5.06 -10.85 -1.42
C SER A 176 4.33 -9.84 -2.28
N VAL A 177 3.49 -8.98 -1.68
CA VAL A 177 2.76 -7.92 -2.39
C VAL A 177 3.73 -7.00 -3.11
N TYR A 178 4.80 -6.55 -2.45
CA TYR A 178 5.82 -5.71 -3.10
C TYR A 178 6.42 -6.37 -4.35
N ARG A 179 6.85 -7.63 -4.25
CA ARG A 179 7.40 -8.37 -5.40
C ARG A 179 6.40 -8.55 -6.53
N GLN A 180 5.14 -8.79 -6.19
CA GLN A 180 4.06 -8.95 -7.17
C GLN A 180 3.77 -7.64 -7.90
N GLN A 181 3.74 -6.51 -7.20
CA GLN A 181 3.60 -5.18 -7.81
C GLN A 181 4.74 -4.88 -8.79
N ILE A 182 5.99 -5.19 -8.40
CA ILE A 182 7.15 -5.05 -9.31
C ILE A 182 7.01 -5.96 -10.53
N SER A 183 6.65 -7.23 -10.34
CA SER A 183 6.46 -8.17 -11.44
C SER A 183 5.34 -7.74 -12.39
N MET A 184 4.24 -7.20 -11.86
CA MET A 184 3.15 -6.67 -12.66
C MET A 184 3.60 -5.46 -13.50
N LEU A 185 4.38 -4.55 -12.91
CA LEU A 185 4.95 -3.41 -13.63
C LEU A 185 5.84 -3.87 -14.80
N GLU A 186 6.70 -4.85 -14.57
CA GLU A 186 7.55 -5.43 -15.62
C GLU A 186 6.71 -6.05 -16.75
N LYS A 187 5.66 -6.81 -16.41
CA LYS A 187 4.72 -7.38 -17.38
C LYS A 187 4.02 -6.28 -18.20
N LEU A 188 3.55 -5.22 -17.54
CA LEU A 188 2.91 -4.07 -18.20
C LEU A 188 3.87 -3.39 -19.19
N GLN A 189 5.12 -3.14 -18.78
CA GLN A 189 6.14 -2.55 -19.64
C GLN A 189 6.45 -3.44 -20.86
N MET A 190 6.59 -4.75 -20.67
CA MET A 190 6.81 -5.69 -21.78
C MET A 190 5.64 -5.69 -22.77
N ARG A 191 4.40 -5.70 -22.28
CA ARG A 191 3.20 -5.69 -23.11
C ARG A 191 3.05 -4.37 -23.88
N LYS A 192 3.27 -3.22 -23.23
CA LYS A 192 3.30 -1.90 -23.89
C LYS A 192 4.29 -1.88 -25.04
N ASN A 193 5.53 -2.28 -24.79
CA ASN A 193 6.59 -2.34 -25.80
C ASN A 193 6.23 -3.25 -26.99
N LYS A 194 5.47 -4.33 -26.76
CA LYS A 194 4.97 -5.20 -27.83
C LYS A 194 3.88 -4.52 -28.66
N LEU A 195 2.97 -3.78 -28.02
CA LEU A 195 1.89 -3.04 -28.69
C LEU A 195 2.43 -1.87 -29.51
N ASP A 196 3.37 -1.09 -28.97
CA ASP A 196 4.00 0.04 -29.67
C ASP A 196 4.70 -0.41 -30.96
N LYS A 197 5.25 -1.63 -30.98
CA LYS A 197 5.84 -2.24 -32.19
C LYS A 197 4.79 -2.68 -33.22
N LYS A 198 3.55 -2.99 -32.80
CA LYS A 198 2.45 -3.36 -33.71
C LYS A 198 1.76 -2.13 -34.30
N LEU A 199 1.87 -0.97 -33.65
CA LEU A 199 1.22 0.29 -34.03
C LEU A 199 2.13 1.26 -34.84
N ARG A 200 3.41 0.91 -35.01
CA ARG A 200 4.35 1.57 -35.93
C ARG A 200 4.30 0.93 -37.32
#